data_AF-A0A4R4M2S6-F1
#
_entry.id   AF-A0A4R4M2S6-F1
#
_cell.length_a   1.000
_cell.length_b   1.000
_cell.length_c   1.000
_cell.angle_alpha   90.00
_cell.angle_beta   90.00
_cell.angle_gamma   90.00
#
_symmetry.space_group_name_H-M   'P 1'
#
loop_
_entity.id
_entity.type
_entity.pdbx_description
1 polymer ?
#
loop_
_entity_poly.entity_id
_entity_poly.type
_entity_poly.pdbx_seq_one_letter_code
_entity_poly.pdbx_strand_id
1 'polypeptide(L)' 'MADEKGTAEKPSYEQARDELADVVKRLEAGGLTLEESLALWERGEKLAAICEEWLEGARARLAAALDRPENGESAAPF' A
#
# COMPACT_ATOMS: atom_id res chain seq x y z
N MET A 1 -14.84 -9.54 15.48
CA MET A 1 -13.90 -9.77 14.37
C MET A 1 -12.54 -9.31 14.87
N ALA A 2 -11.68 -10.26 15.20
CA ALA A 2 -10.34 -10.01 15.71
C ALA A 2 -9.40 -10.67 14.72
N ASP A 3 -8.93 -9.91 13.75
CA ASP A 3 -8.01 -10.42 12.75
C ASP A 3 -6.63 -10.64 13.40
N GLU A 4 -6.13 -11.85 13.17
CA GLU A 4 -5.00 -12.49 13.81
C GLU A 4 -3.70 -11.70 13.66
N LYS A 5 -3.06 -11.39 14.79
CA LYS A 5 -1.64 -11.03 14.83
C LYS A 5 -0.81 -12.29 14.53
N GLY A 6 -0.38 -12.45 13.29
CA GLY A 6 0.51 -13.53 12.87
C GLY A 6 1.48 -13.06 11.78
N THR A 7 2.78 -13.15 12.10
CA THR A 7 3.95 -12.83 11.25
C THR A 7 4.30 -11.34 11.18
N ALA A 8 5.59 -11.03 11.33
CA ALA A 8 6.17 -9.73 11.01
C ALA A 8 6.14 -9.50 9.49
N GLU A 9 4.93 -9.44 8.95
CA GLU A 9 4.62 -9.25 7.54
C GLU A 9 4.24 -7.77 7.35
N LYS A 10 4.58 -7.20 6.18
CA LYS A 10 4.22 -5.82 5.85
C LYS A 10 2.72 -5.60 6.14
N PRO A 11 2.32 -4.49 6.78
CA PRO A 11 0.90 -4.23 6.99
C PRO A 11 0.17 -4.23 5.66
N SER A 12 -1.08 -4.69 5.67
CA SER A 12 -1.93 -4.61 4.47
C SER A 12 -2.08 -3.16 4.02
N TYR A 13 -2.39 -2.96 2.74
CA TYR A 13 -2.61 -1.63 2.19
C TYR A 13 -3.64 -0.82 3.00
N GLU A 14 -4.76 -1.44 3.36
CA GLU A 14 -5.82 -0.76 4.12
C GLU A 14 -5.35 -0.37 5.53
N GLN A 15 -4.64 -1.26 6.22
CA GLN A 15 -4.06 -0.93 7.53
C GLN A 15 -3.04 0.20 7.44
N ALA A 16 -2.15 0.18 6.45
CA ALA A 16 -1.15 1.22 6.26
C ALA A 16 -1.80 2.57 5.92
N ARG A 17 -2.84 2.56 5.07
CA ARG A 17 -3.62 3.75 4.71
C ARG A 17 -4.37 4.33 5.90
N ASP A 18 -5.03 3.49 6.68
CA ASP A 18 -5.82 3.92 7.82
C ASP A 18 -4.91 4.50 8.92
N GLU A 19 -3.75 3.87 9.16
CA GLU A 19 -2.74 4.43 10.07
C GLU A 19 -2.18 5.76 9.56
N LEU A 20 -1.92 5.90 8.26
CA LEU A 20 -1.46 7.15 7.65
C LEU A 20 -2.50 8.27 7.81
N ALA A 21 -3.78 7.96 7.63
CA ALA A 21 -4.87 8.91 7.83
C ALA A 21 -4.93 9.39 9.29
N ASP A 22 -4.72 8.50 10.26
CA ASP A 22 -4.66 8.85 11.68
C ASP A 22 -3.45 9.74 12.00
N VAL A 23 -2.28 9.45 11.42
CA VAL A 23 -1.08 10.29 11.53
C VAL A 23 -1.33 11.70 10.99
N VAL A 24 -1.89 11.82 9.78
CA VAL A 24 -2.23 13.11 9.17
C VAL A 24 -3.21 13.87 10.05
N LYS A 25 -4.27 13.21 10.52
CA LYS A 25 -5.27 13.83 11.41
C LYS A 25 -4.65 14.38 12.69
N ARG A 26 -3.68 13.68 13.27
CA ARG A 26 -2.95 14.14 14.46
C ARG A 26 -2.05 15.33 14.17
N LEU A 27 -1.38 15.34 13.02
CA LEU A 27 -0.58 16.50 12.58
C LEU A 27 -1.46 17.73 12.34
N GLU A 28 -2.61 17.55 11.69
CA GLU A 28 -3.58 18.63 11.39
C GLU A 28 -4.27 19.19 12.64
N ALA A 29 -4.51 18.34 13.66
CA ALA A 29 -5.09 18.78 14.92
C ALA A 29 -4.19 19.79 15.66
N GLY A 30 -2.88 19.77 15.40
CA GLY A 30 -1.90 20.60 16.08
C GLY A 30 -1.76 20.29 17.57
N GLY A 31 -1.15 21.20 18.33
CA GLY A 31 -0.92 21.02 19.77
C GLY A 31 0.22 20.06 20.14
N LEU A 32 0.98 19.60 19.15
CA LEU A 32 2.16 18.76 19.31
C LEU A 32 3.41 19.62 19.44
N THR A 33 4.41 19.11 20.16
CA THR A 33 5.76 19.66 20.11
C THR A 33 6.41 19.40 18.75
N LEU A 34 7.52 20.10 18.47
CA LEU A 34 8.29 19.91 17.24
C LEU A 34 8.79 18.46 17.11
N GLU A 35 9.32 17.88 18.18
CA GLU A 35 9.80 16.49 18.19
C GLU A 35 8.68 15.50 17.90
N GLU A 36 7.50 15.66 18.51
CA GLU A 36 6.34 14.82 18.24
C GLU A 36 5.84 14.96 16.80
N SER A 37 5.85 16.18 16.27
CA SER A 37 5.46 16.47 14.89
C SER A 37 6.42 15.81 13.89
N LEU A 38 7.73 15.85 14.16
CA LEU A 38 8.74 15.17 13.35
C LEU A 38 8.59 13.65 13.41
N ALA A 39 8.39 13.08 14.60
CA ALA A 39 8.19 11.64 14.75
C ALA A 39 6.95 11.14 14.00
N LEU A 40 5.83 11.89 14.05
CA LEU A 40 4.63 11.57 13.28
C LEU A 40 4.86 11.72 11.77
N TRP A 41 5.57 12.77 11.33
CA TRP A 41 5.91 12.95 9.92
C TRP A 41 6.74 11.76 9.40
N GLU A 42 7.81 11.37 10.11
CA GLU A 42 8.63 10.22 9.71
C GLU A 42 7.84 8.91 9.66
N ARG A 43 6.87 8.74 10.58
CA ARG A 43 5.96 7.59 10.55
C ARG A 43 5.06 7.66 9.32
N GLY A 44 4.52 8.83 9.00
CA GLY A 44 3.71 9.09 7.82
C GLY A 44 4.46 8.74 6.53
N GLU A 45 5.70 9.20 6.39
CA GLU A 45 6.55 8.90 5.22
C GLU A 45 6.76 7.38 5.04
N LYS A 46 7.02 6.65 6.13
CA LYS A 46 7.17 5.19 6.09
C LYS A 46 5.87 4.50 5.65
N LEU A 47 4.72 4.96 6.13
CA LEU A 47 3.41 4.41 5.75
C LEU A 47 3.07 4.73 4.29
N ALA A 48 3.39 5.94 3.82
CA ALA A 48 3.22 6.33 2.42
C ALA A 48 4.05 5.44 1.48
N ALA A 49 5.32 5.20 1.83
CA ALA A 49 6.19 4.31 1.07
C ALA A 49 5.62 2.87 0.97
N ILE A 50 5.09 2.34 2.08
CA ILE A 50 4.44 1.02 2.08
C ILE A 50 3.21 1.02 1.16
N CYS A 51 2.41 2.08 1.19
CA CYS A 51 1.24 2.20 0.32
C CYS A 51 1.63 2.24 -1.16
N GLU A 52 2.68 2.99 -1.51
CA GLU A 52 3.21 3.04 -2.87
C GLU A 52 3.69 1.67 -3.34
N GLU A 53 4.47 0.94 -2.54
CA GLU A 53 4.95 -0.40 -2.89
C GLU A 53 3.79 -1.37 -3.18
N TRP A 54 2.71 -1.31 -2.39
CA TRP A 54 1.50 -2.11 -2.64
C TRP A 54 0.85 -1.74 -3.98
N LEU A 55 0.70 -0.44 -4.26
CA LEU A 55 0.08 0.04 -5.50
C LEU A 55 0.91 -0.31 -6.73
N GLU A 56 2.23 -0.12 -6.67
CA GLU A 56 3.15 -0.49 -7.75
C GLU A 56 3.14 -2.01 -8.00
N GLY A 57 3.14 -2.81 -6.94
CA GLY A 57 2.99 -4.26 -7.06
C GLY A 57 1.68 -4.66 -7.74
N ALA A 58 0.56 -3.99 -7.41
CA ALA A 58 -0.73 -4.23 -8.06
C ALA A 58 -0.71 -3.82 -9.55
N ARG A 59 -0.12 -2.66 -9.88
CA ARG A 59 0.04 -2.18 -11.27
C ARG A 59 0.86 -3.15 -12.11
N ALA A 60 1.98 -3.64 -11.58
CA ALA A 60 2.83 -4.61 -12.27
C ALA A 60 2.10 -5.93 -12.56
N ARG A 61 1.31 -6.44 -11.60
CA ARG A 61 0.49 -7.64 -11.78
C ARG A 61 -0.58 -7.45 -12.86
N LEU A 62 -1.22 -6.29 -12.88
CA LEU A 62 -2.21 -5.94 -13.91
C LEU A 62 -1.56 -5.86 -15.29
N ALA A 63 -0.42 -5.17 -15.41
CA ALA A 63 0.32 -5.09 -16.67
C ALA A 63 0.71 -6.48 -17.21
N ALA A 64 1.22 -7.36 -16.34
CA ALA A 64 1.57 -8.73 -16.72
C ALA A 64 0.36 -9.61 -17.11
N ALA A 65 -0.83 -9.30 -16.60
CA ALA A 65 -2.06 -9.98 -17.01
C ALA A 65 -2.54 -9.53 -18.39
N LEU A 66 -2.38 -8.23 -18.71
CA LEU A 66 -2.77 -7.64 -19.99
C LEU A 66 -1.80 -7.98 -21.13
N ASP A 67 -0.51 -8.13 -20.84
CA ASP A 67 0.54 -8.48 -21.82
C ASP A 67 0.61 -9.98 -22.11
N ARG A 68 -0.34 -10.78 -21.59
CA ARG A 68 -0.46 -12.19 -21.95
C ARG A 68 -1.28 -12.26 -23.23
N PRO A 69 -0.68 -12.45 -24.42
CA PRO A 69 -1.45 -12.58 -25.65
C PRO A 69 -2.42 -13.75 -25.48
N GLU A 70 -3.65 -13.56 -25.93
CA GLU A 70 -4.64 -14.62 -25.99
C GLU A 70 -4.10 -15.72 -26.90
N ASN A 71 -3.45 -16.72 -26.31
CA ASN A 71 -2.99 -17.92 -26.97
C ASN A 71 -4.24 -18.77 -27.28
N GLY A 72 -5.02 -18.32 -28.25
CA GLY A 72 -6.33 -18.84 -28.57
C GLY A 72 -6.71 -18.74 -30.05
N GLU A 73 -5.82 -18.27 -30.93
CA GLU A 73 -6.01 -18.49 -32.36
C GLU A 73 -5.42 -19.86 -32.72
N SER A 74 -6.25 -20.89 -32.58
CA SER A 74 -6.04 -22.17 -33.23
C SER A 74 -6.04 -21.94 -34.75
N ALA A 75 -4.87 -21.62 -35.28
CA ALA A 75 -4.62 -21.70 -36.71
C ALA A 75 -4.53 -23.19 -37.08
N ALA A 76 -5.69 -23.82 -37.28
CA ALA A 76 -5.77 -25.12 -37.91
C ALA A 76 -5.42 -24.97 -39.41
N PRO A 77 -4.34 -25.58 -39.92
CA PRO A 77 -4.07 -25.59 -41.34
C PRO A 77 -5.07 -26.54 -42.03
N PHE A 78 -5.74 -26.05 -43.07
CA PHE A 78 -6.45 -26.85 -44.05
C PHE A 78 -5.47 -27.65 -44.92
#